data_AF-A0A919B0R7-F1
#
_entry.id   AF-A0A919B0R7-F1
#
_cell.length_a   1.000
_cell.length_b   1.000
_cell.length_c   1.000
_cell.angle_alpha   90.00
_cell.angle_beta   90.00
_cell.angle_gamma   90.00
#
_symmetry.space_group_name_H-M   'P 1'
#
loop_
_entity.id
_entity.type
_entity.pdbx_description
1 polymer ?
#
loop_
_entity_poly.entity_id
_entity_poly.type
_entity_poly.pdbx_seq_one_letter_code
_entity_poly.pdbx_strand_id
1 'polypeptide(L)'
;MSATAEPSAKLLGEVALIACGRREGKTRSCPSCERKAPALLSIARTGALDALAAAICGDNRSACRDCHAKAETIIGEKVRTLCAG
;
A
#
# COMPACT_ATOMS: atom_id res chain seq x y z
N MET A 1 0.44 -9.96 25.45
CA MET A 1 1.42 -9.05 24.81
C MET A 1 1.35 -9.32 23.31
N SER A 2 0.60 -8.50 22.58
CA SER A 2 0.46 -8.67 21.12
C SER A 2 1.74 -8.16 20.47
N ALA A 3 2.60 -9.06 20.01
CA ALA A 3 3.69 -8.69 19.13
C ALA A 3 3.06 -8.12 17.85
N THR A 4 3.06 -6.80 17.69
CA THR A 4 2.89 -6.19 16.37
C THR A 4 4.07 -6.66 15.54
N ALA A 5 3.88 -7.80 14.85
CA ALA A 5 4.86 -8.33 13.92
C ALA A 5 5.25 -7.20 12.98
N GLU A 6 6.55 -6.90 12.94
CA GLU A 6 7.06 -5.96 11.95
C GLU A 6 6.59 -6.44 10.57
N PRO A 7 6.05 -5.54 9.75
CA PRO A 7 5.59 -5.92 8.43
C PRO A 7 6.78 -6.53 7.66
N SER A 8 6.59 -7.73 7.14
CA SER A 8 7.65 -8.43 6.42
C SER A 8 8.13 -7.57 5.24
N ALA A 9 9.43 -7.64 4.93
CA ALA A 9 10.01 -6.93 3.79
C ALA A 9 9.28 -7.26 2.47
N LYS A 10 8.73 -8.47 2.37
CA LYS A 10 7.87 -8.89 1.26
C LYS A 10 6.58 -8.05 1.16
N LEU A 11 5.86 -7.88 2.27
CA LEU A 11 4.62 -7.09 2.31
C LEU A 11 4.90 -5.61 2.00
N LEU A 12 5.99 -5.05 2.54
CA LEU A 12 6.40 -3.69 2.23
C LEU A 12 6.76 -3.54 0.74
N GLY A 13 7.44 -4.52 0.15
CA GLY A 13 7.75 -4.54 -1.28
C GLY A 13 6.50 -4.60 -2.18
N GLU A 14 5.51 -5.42 -1.81
CA GLU A 14 4.24 -5.51 -2.53
C GLU A 14 3.47 -4.18 -2.48
N VAL A 15 3.36 -3.56 -1.30
CA VAL A 15 2.73 -2.24 -1.13
C VAL A 15 3.45 -1.18 -1.96
N ALA A 16 4.78 -1.16 -1.93
CA ALA A 16 5.58 -0.24 -2.72
C ALA A 16 5.33 -0.43 -4.23
N LEU A 17 5.27 -1.69 -4.70
CA LEU A 17 5.07 -2.01 -6.11
C LEU A 17 3.68 -1.58 -6.60
N ILE A 18 2.64 -1.84 -5.82
CA ILE A 18 1.27 -1.42 -6.13
C ILE A 18 1.18 0.11 -6.20
N ALA A 19 1.69 0.81 -5.18
CA ALA A 19 1.71 2.27 -5.14
C ALA A 19 2.48 2.86 -6.33
N CYS A 20 3.57 2.21 -6.76
CA CYS A 20 4.36 2.61 -7.92
C CYS A 20 3.67 2.32 -9.27
N GLY A 21 2.48 1.71 -9.27
CA GLY A 21 1.80 1.27 -10.49
C GLY A 21 2.33 -0.04 -11.03
N ARG A 22 2.11 -1.10 -10.25
CA ARG A 22 2.26 -2.50 -10.67
C ARG A 22 1.60 -2.71 -12.03
N ARG A 23 2.36 -3.29 -12.96
CA ARG A 23 1.92 -3.70 -14.31
C ARG A 23 2.74 -4.91 -14.74
N GLU A 24 2.28 -5.63 -15.75
CA GLU A 24 3.03 -6.75 -16.32
C GLU A 24 4.46 -6.31 -16.70
N GLY A 25 5.45 -7.12 -16.34
CA GLY A 25 6.88 -6.82 -16.51
C GLY A 25 7.50 -5.86 -15.47
N LYS A 26 6.71 -5.19 -14.62
CA LYS A 26 7.25 -4.34 -13.54
C LYS A 26 7.40 -5.13 -12.24
N THR A 27 8.64 -5.46 -11.90
CA THR A 27 8.99 -6.26 -10.71
C THR A 27 9.57 -5.44 -9.55
N ARG A 28 9.89 -4.16 -9.77
CA ARG A 28 10.46 -3.27 -8.76
C ARG A 28 9.73 -1.92 -8.68
N SER A 29 9.56 -1.45 -7.46
CA SER A 29 9.16 -0.08 -7.13
C SER A 29 10.32 0.90 -7.28
N CYS A 30 10.02 2.19 -7.42
CA CYS A 30 11.05 3.22 -7.31
C CYS A 30 11.40 3.47 -5.83
N PRO A 31 12.60 4.01 -5.52
CA PRO A 31 13.02 4.27 -4.14
C PRO A 31 12.11 5.22 -3.35
N SER A 32 11.32 6.05 -4.05
CA SER A 32 10.32 6.91 -3.42
C SER A 32 9.14 6.08 -2.88
N CYS A 33 8.62 5.15 -3.67
CA CYS A 33 7.53 4.26 -3.25
C CYS A 33 7.95 3.29 -2.16
N GLU A 34 9.20 2.81 -2.19
CA GLU A 34 9.77 1.95 -1.14
C GLU A 34 9.80 2.69 0.21
N ARG A 35 10.28 3.93 0.23
CA ARG A 35 10.29 4.76 1.45
C ARG A 35 8.90 5.08 1.99
N LYS A 36 7.89 5.17 1.11
CA LYS A 36 6.49 5.42 1.50
C LYS A 36 5.77 4.16 2.02
N ALA A 37 6.23 2.96 1.65
CA ALA A 37 5.49 1.72 1.90
C ALA A 37 5.12 1.46 3.38
N PRO A 38 5.99 1.73 4.38
CA PRO A 38 5.60 1.56 5.79
C PRO A 38 4.44 2.48 6.21
N ALA A 39 4.44 3.73 5.75
CA ALA A 39 3.38 4.68 6.02
C ALA A 39 2.08 4.27 5.31
N LEU A 40 2.16 3.88 4.04
CA LEU A 40 1.02 3.39 3.27
C LEU A 40 0.40 2.15 3.93
N LEU A 41 1.21 1.20 4.39
CA LEU A 41 0.71 0.01 5.08
C LEU A 41 0.05 0.37 6.42
N SER A 42 0.57 1.37 7.13
CA SER A 42 -0.02 1.85 8.39
C SER A 42 -1.40 2.48 8.17
N ILE A 43 -1.57 3.24 7.08
CA ILE A 43 -2.87 3.81 6.70
C ILE A 43 -3.81 2.70 6.19
N ALA A 44 -3.32 1.79 5.35
CA ALA A 44 -4.10 0.63 4.90
C ALA A 44 -4.58 -0.23 6.07
N ARG A 45 -3.85 -0.24 7.19
CA ARG A 45 -4.26 -0.98 8.38
C ARG A 45 -5.55 -0.44 9.00
N THR A 46 -5.82 0.86 8.88
CA THR A 46 -7.03 1.50 9.42
C THR A 46 -8.24 1.38 8.50
N GLY A 47 -8.05 0.97 7.24
CA GLY A 47 -9.12 0.93 6.23
C GLY A 47 -9.48 2.31 5.66
N ALA A 48 -8.73 3.36 5.98
CA ALA A 48 -8.96 4.71 5.46
C ALA A 48 -8.54 4.82 3.98
N LEU A 49 -9.45 4.41 3.08
CA LEU A 49 -9.22 4.33 1.64
C LEU A 49 -8.82 5.69 1.03
N ASP A 50 -9.54 6.76 1.36
CA ASP A 50 -9.27 8.09 0.81
C ASP A 50 -7.92 8.65 1.29
N ALA A 51 -7.60 8.45 2.57
CA ALA A 51 -6.31 8.85 3.13
C ALA A 51 -5.15 8.06 2.49
N LEU A 52 -5.37 6.77 2.22
CA LEU A 52 -4.39 5.94 1.54
C LEU A 52 -4.18 6.39 0.09
N ALA A 53 -5.27 6.65 -0.63
CA ALA A 53 -5.23 7.14 -2.00
C ALA A 53 -4.50 8.49 -2.09
N ALA A 54 -4.76 9.43 -1.16
CA ALA A 54 -4.08 10.71 -1.08
C ALA A 54 -2.56 10.54 -0.83
N ALA A 55 -2.19 9.66 0.10
CA ALA A 55 -0.78 9.38 0.40
C ALA A 55 -0.02 8.75 -0.78
N ILE A 56 -0.70 7.92 -1.60
CA ILE A 56 -0.14 7.38 -2.85
C ILE A 56 0.00 8.49 -3.89
N CYS A 57 -1.05 9.28 -4.09
CA CYS A 57 -1.10 10.35 -5.10
C CYS A 57 -0.08 11.46 -4.82
N GLY A 58 0.25 11.70 -3.54
CA GLY A 58 1.11 12.80 -3.13
C GLY A 58 0.40 14.16 -3.15
N ASP A 59 -0.92 14.18 -3.28
CA ASP A 59 -1.77 15.36 -3.25
C ASP A 59 -2.85 15.20 -2.16
N ASN A 60 -3.04 16.26 -1.37
CA ASN A 60 -3.96 16.30 -0.24
C ASN A 60 -5.36 16.82 -0.62
N ARG A 61 -5.60 17.26 -1.86
CA ARG A 61 -6.88 17.86 -2.27
C ARG A 61 -7.89 16.83 -2.77
N SER A 62 -7.45 15.89 -3.59
CA SER A 62 -8.23 14.73 -4.05
C SER A 62 -7.31 13.77 -4.78
N ALA A 63 -7.32 12.49 -4.40
CA ALA A 63 -6.54 11.48 -5.11
C ALA A 63 -7.18 11.16 -6.48
N CYS A 64 -6.36 10.90 -7.50
CA CYS A 64 -6.90 10.48 -8.79
C CYS A 64 -7.51 9.07 -8.71
N ARG A 65 -8.39 8.73 -9.66
CA ARG A 65 -9.06 7.42 -9.72
C ARG A 65 -8.06 6.25 -9.70
N ASP A 66 -6.91 6.40 -10.35
CA ASP A 66 -5.86 5.38 -10.37
C ASP A 66 -5.23 5.17 -8.99
N CYS A 67 -5.10 6.23 -8.18
CA CYS A 67 -4.59 6.12 -6.82
C CYS A 67 -5.62 5.49 -5.87
N HIS A 68 -6.91 5.72 -6.10
CA HIS A 68 -7.98 4.98 -5.41
C HIS A 68 -7.92 3.48 -5.72
N ALA A 69 -7.82 3.10 -7.00
CA ALA A 69 -7.73 1.69 -7.38
C ALA A 69 -6.50 0.98 -6.76
N LYS A 70 -5.36 1.69 -6.65
CA LYS A 70 -4.17 1.18 -5.94
C LYS A 70 -4.44 1.00 -4.44
N ALA A 71 -5.11 1.97 -3.80
CA ALA A 71 -5.46 1.90 -2.40
C ALA A 71 -6.39 0.72 -2.09
N GLU A 72 -7.43 0.53 -2.92
CA GLU A 72 -8.32 -0.63 -2.85
C GLU A 72 -7.56 -1.95 -2.97
N THR A 73 -6.62 -2.03 -3.94
CA THR A 73 -5.79 -3.22 -4.13
C THR A 73 -4.95 -3.51 -2.88
N ILE A 74 -4.29 -2.49 -2.30
CA ILE A 74 -3.47 -2.66 -1.08
C ILE A 74 -4.31 -3.16 0.10
N ILE A 75 -5.50 -2.57 0.31
CA ILE A 75 -6.41 -2.99 1.38
C ILE A 75 -6.89 -4.42 1.14
N GLY A 76 -7.29 -4.74 -0.09
CA GLY A 76 -7.75 -6.08 -0.47
C GLY A 76 -6.69 -7.17 -0.30
N GLU A 77 -5.44 -6.90 -0.70
CA GLU A 77 -4.33 -7.84 -0.52
C GLU A 77 -4.02 -8.03 0.97
N LYS A 78 -4.04 -6.95 1.78
CA LYS A 78 -3.90 -7.03 3.24
C LYS A 78 -4.98 -7.94 3.85
N VAL A 79 -6.24 -7.79 3.45
CA VAL A 79 -7.35 -8.63 3.96
C VAL A 79 -7.10 -10.09 3.61
N ARG A 80 -6.65 -10.40 2.39
CA ARG A 80 -6.30 -11.78 1.99
C ARG A 80 -5.16 -12.36 2.81
N THR A 81 -4.11 -11.57 3.11
CA THR A 81 -3.00 -12.02 3.96
C THR A 81 -3.45 -12.30 5.39
N LEU A 82 -4.41 -11.54 5.93
CA LEU A 82 -4.94 -11.75 7.29
C LEU A 82 -5.87 -12.96 7.40
N CYS A 83 -6.60 -13.32 6.33
CA CYS A 83 -7.47 -14.50 6.31
C CYS A 83 -6.75 -15.81 5.96
N ALA A 84 -5.51 -15.73 5.47
CA ALA A 84 -4.69 -16.89 5.11
C ALA A 84 -3.75 -17.35 6.23
N GLY A 85 -3.89 -16.78 7.44
CA GLY A 85 -3.08 -17.07 8.63
C GLY A 85 -3.86 -17.76 9.72
#